data_AF-A0A7C4T1V1-F1
#
_entry.id   AF-A0A7C4T1V1-F1
#
_cell.length_a   1.000
_cell.length_b   1.000
_cell.length_c   1.000
_cell.angle_alpha   90.00
_cell.angle_beta   90.00
_cell.angle_gamma   90.00
#
_symmetry.space_group_name_H-M   'P 1'
#
loop_
_entity.id
_entity.type
_entity.pdbx_description
1 polymer ?
#
loop_
_entity_poly.entity_id
_entity_poly.type
_entity_poly.pdbx_seq_one_letter_code
_entity_poly.pdbx_strand_id
1 'polypeptide(L)'
;MAQINPTKLKPTDLTRLLNSAGFGEVLNERTLRRHRNRAGYTIGDARTVNLFQYAAWLTQQYLAPPKESRNYDQIREAARLRNAELARAGQDIGQIPAVVNPDRKAKAMASFK
;
A
#
# COMPACT_ATOMS: atom_id res chain seq x y z
N MET A 1 -37.48 -1.32 -21.22
CA MET A 1 -36.22 -1.25 -20.45
C MET A 1 -36.55 -0.66 -19.10
N ALA A 2 -36.08 -1.24 -17.99
CA ALA A 2 -36.29 -0.64 -16.67
C ALA A 2 -35.71 0.78 -16.66
N GLN A 3 -36.41 1.74 -16.06
CA GLN A 3 -35.97 3.12 -15.99
C GLN A 3 -34.75 3.20 -15.06
N ILE A 4 -33.55 3.33 -15.65
CA ILE A 4 -32.29 3.38 -14.91
C ILE A 4 -32.01 4.85 -14.54
N ASN A 5 -31.66 5.10 -13.27
CA ASN A 5 -31.13 6.39 -12.85
C ASN A 5 -29.58 6.32 -12.83
N PRO A 6 -28.89 6.97 -13.79
CA PRO A 6 -27.42 6.89 -13.90
C PRO A 6 -26.68 7.54 -12.72
N THR A 7 -27.35 8.39 -11.94
CA THR A 7 -26.75 9.04 -10.77
C THR A 7 -26.81 8.20 -9.49
N LYS A 8 -27.67 7.17 -9.46
CA LYS A 8 -27.91 6.32 -8.28
C LYS A 8 -28.03 4.86 -8.68
N LEU A 9 -26.91 4.26 -9.08
CA LEU A 9 -26.83 2.85 -9.46
C LEU A 9 -26.38 2.00 -8.28
N LYS A 10 -26.99 0.82 -8.09
CA LYS A 10 -26.35 -0.19 -7.23
C LYS A 10 -25.05 -0.64 -7.90
N PRO A 11 -24.01 -1.00 -7.13
CA PRO A 11 -22.75 -1.51 -7.69
C PRO A 11 -22.92 -2.65 -8.70
N THR A 12 -23.84 -3.58 -8.43
CA THR A 12 -24.19 -4.70 -9.32
C THR A 12 -24.84 -4.26 -10.64
N ASP A 13 -25.66 -3.20 -10.59
CA ASP A 13 -26.34 -2.69 -11.78
C ASP A 13 -25.34 -1.94 -12.66
N LEU A 14 -24.39 -1.22 -12.05
CA LEU A 14 -23.31 -0.56 -12.75
C LEU A 14 -22.40 -1.56 -13.48
N THR A 15 -21.97 -2.65 -12.82
CA THR A 15 -21.14 -3.67 -13.48
C THR A 15 -21.87 -4.33 -14.64
N ARG A 16 -23.15 -4.69 -14.45
CA ARG A 16 -23.99 -5.26 -15.52
C ARG A 16 -24.17 -4.27 -16.68
N LEU A 17 -24.42 -3.00 -16.39
CA LEU A 17 -24.58 -1.95 -17.39
C LEU A 17 -23.32 -1.80 -18.24
N LEU A 18 -22.15 -1.67 -17.62
CA LEU A 18 -20.88 -1.50 -18.34
C LEU A 18 -20.52 -2.74 -19.17
N ASN A 19 -20.76 -3.94 -18.65
CA ASN A 19 -20.47 -5.17 -19.38
C ASN A 19 -21.47 -5.45 -20.52
N SER A 20 -22.65 -4.81 -20.51
CA SER A 20 -23.62 -4.90 -21.61
C SER A 20 -23.24 -4.05 -22.84
N ALA A 21 -22.21 -3.20 -22.74
CA ALA A 21 -21.83 -2.26 -23.79
C ALA A 21 -21.12 -2.89 -25.01
N GLY A 22 -20.95 -4.21 -25.06
CA GLY A 22 -20.38 -4.93 -26.22
C GLY A 22 -18.85 -5.04 -26.23
N PHE A 23 -18.16 -4.59 -25.18
CA PHE A 23 -16.69 -4.65 -25.07
C PHE A 23 -16.18 -5.87 -24.27
N GLY A 24 -17.03 -6.85 -24.00
CA GLY A 24 -16.72 -7.97 -23.11
C GLY A 24 -16.79 -7.58 -21.62
N GLU A 25 -15.98 -8.22 -20.77
CA GLU A 25 -15.90 -7.91 -19.34
C GLU A 25 -15.11 -6.60 -19.13
N VAL A 26 -15.83 -5.48 -19.06
CA VAL A 26 -15.26 -4.15 -18.79
C VAL A 26 -14.93 -3.99 -17.31
N LEU A 27 -15.79 -4.48 -16.41
CA LEU A 27 -15.65 -4.29 -14.97
C LEU A 27 -16.25 -5.46 -14.18
N ASN A 28 -15.53 -5.90 -13.15
CA ASN A 28 -16.05 -6.83 -12.15
C ASN A 28 -16.25 -6.18 -10.77
N GLU A 29 -17.01 -6.87 -9.93
CA GLU A 29 -17.40 -6.41 -8.60
C GLU A 29 -16.19 -6.18 -7.69
N ARG A 30 -15.16 -7.03 -7.79
CA ARG A 30 -13.92 -6.88 -7.02
C ARG A 30 -13.20 -5.58 -7.37
N THR A 31 -13.09 -5.26 -8.66
CA THR A 31 -12.46 -4.04 -9.15
C THR A 31 -13.28 -2.82 -8.77
N LEU A 32 -14.59 -2.87 -8.97
CA LEU A 32 -15.49 -1.78 -8.56
C LEU A 32 -15.40 -1.50 -7.06
N ARG A 33 -15.37 -2.54 -6.20
CA ARG A 33 -15.17 -2.38 -4.76
C ARG A 33 -13.85 -1.67 -4.43
N ARG A 34 -12.75 -2.03 -5.09
CA ARG A 34 -11.46 -1.35 -4.90
C ARG A 34 -11.52 0.11 -5.34
N HIS A 35 -12.18 0.40 -6.46
CA HIS A 35 -12.35 1.78 -6.94
C HIS A 35 -13.16 2.61 -5.95
N ARG A 36 -14.28 2.09 -5.45
CA ARG A 36 -15.08 2.74 -4.40
C ARG A 36 -14.26 3.02 -3.14
N ASN A 37 -13.45 2.06 -2.69
CA ASN A 37 -12.60 2.26 -1.51
C ASN A 37 -11.51 3.32 -1.73
N ARG A 38 -10.96 3.44 -2.95
CA ARG A 38 -9.95 4.45 -3.28
C ARG A 38 -10.55 5.84 -3.49
N ALA A 39 -11.69 5.91 -4.16
CA ALA A 39 -12.40 7.15 -4.46
C ALA A 39 -13.13 7.72 -3.24
N GLY A 40 -13.46 6.89 -2.24
CA GLY A 40 -14.32 7.28 -1.14
C GLY A 40 -15.72 7.67 -1.61
N TYR A 41 -16.29 8.72 -1.01
CA TYR A 41 -17.63 9.24 -1.34
C TYR A 41 -17.65 10.22 -2.53
N THR A 42 -16.56 10.32 -3.30
CA THR A 42 -16.51 11.23 -4.46
C THR A 42 -17.26 10.72 -5.68
N ILE A 43 -17.50 9.40 -5.75
CA ILE A 43 -18.17 8.73 -6.88
C ILE A 43 -19.58 8.25 -6.55
N GLY A 44 -20.14 8.67 -5.42
CA GLY A 44 -21.46 8.26 -4.95
C GLY A 44 -21.53 8.20 -3.43
N ASP A 45 -22.39 7.33 -2.91
CA ASP A 45 -22.63 7.18 -1.48
C ASP A 45 -22.25 5.76 -0.98
N ALA A 46 -22.63 5.44 0.27
CA ALA A 46 -22.36 4.13 0.87
C ALA A 46 -23.04 2.96 0.10
N ARG A 47 -24.14 3.22 -0.61
CA ARG A 47 -25.00 2.20 -1.24
C ARG A 47 -25.00 2.26 -2.76
N THR A 48 -24.83 3.43 -3.34
CA THR A 48 -24.98 3.71 -4.77
C THR A 48 -23.73 4.37 -5.35
N VAL A 49 -23.60 4.23 -6.66
CA VAL A 49 -22.53 4.82 -7.46
C VAL A 49 -23.17 5.72 -8.51
N ASN A 50 -22.62 6.91 -8.68
CA ASN A 50 -22.99 7.82 -9.75
C ASN A 50 -22.07 7.56 -10.95
N LEU A 51 -22.66 7.16 -12.08
CA LEU A 51 -21.93 6.79 -13.29
C LEU A 51 -21.02 7.90 -13.80
N PHE A 52 -21.50 9.16 -13.79
CA PHE A 52 -20.74 10.30 -14.32
C PHE A 52 -19.58 10.68 -13.41
N GLN A 53 -19.82 10.71 -12.10
CA GLN A 53 -18.74 10.95 -11.13
C GLN A 53 -17.69 9.83 -11.20
N TYR A 54 -18.14 8.58 -11.34
CA TYR A 54 -17.23 7.45 -11.50
C TYR A 54 -16.40 7.55 -12.78
N ALA A 55 -16.99 7.93 -13.92
CA ALA A 55 -16.26 8.16 -15.17
C ALA A 55 -15.26 9.31 -15.06
N ALA A 56 -15.65 10.42 -14.43
CA ALA A 56 -14.75 11.54 -14.16
C ALA A 56 -13.57 11.12 -13.28
N TRP A 57 -13.84 10.36 -12.23
CA TRP A 57 -12.79 9.82 -11.35
C TRP A 57 -11.84 8.90 -12.10
N LEU A 58 -12.35 7.97 -12.91
CA LEU A 58 -11.51 7.09 -13.74
C LEU A 58 -10.61 7.88 -14.69
N THR A 59 -11.15 8.94 -15.29
CA THR A 59 -10.39 9.83 -16.19
C THR A 59 -9.26 10.53 -15.42
N GLN A 60 -9.53 11.03 -14.22
CA GLN A 60 -8.50 11.62 -13.36
C GLN A 60 -7.42 10.60 -12.97
N GLN A 61 -7.81 9.35 -12.68
CA GLN A 61 -6.84 8.29 -12.38
C GLN A 61 -5.97 7.93 -13.60
N TYR A 62 -6.56 7.94 -14.80
CA TYR A 62 -5.84 7.65 -16.04
C TYR A 62 -4.84 8.78 -16.40
N LEU A 63 -5.24 10.03 -16.19
CA LEU A 63 -4.41 11.21 -16.45
C LEU A 63 -3.43 11.53 -15.32
N ALA A 64 -3.52 10.85 -14.18
CA ALA A 64 -2.60 11.07 -13.07
C ALA A 64 -1.16 10.78 -13.53
N PRO A 65 -0.19 11.66 -13.20
CA PRO A 65 1.19 11.43 -13.59
C PRO A 65 1.67 10.08 -13.02
N PRO A 66 2.47 9.32 -13.79
CA PRO A 66 3.03 8.08 -13.28
C PRO A 66 3.77 8.37 -11.98
N LYS A 67 3.55 7.52 -10.98
CA LYS A 67 4.30 7.62 -9.72
C LYS A 67 5.78 7.57 -10.06
N GLU A 68 6.55 8.50 -9.52
CA GLU A 68 8.00 8.50 -9.68
C GLU A 68 8.53 7.12 -9.28
N SER A 69 8.95 6.35 -10.29
CA SER A 69 9.66 5.10 -10.05
C SER A 69 11.02 5.49 -9.50
N ARG A 70 11.30 5.13 -8.25
CA ARG A 70 12.62 5.36 -7.69
C ARG A 70 13.66 4.67 -8.56
N ASN A 71 14.63 5.41 -9.08
CA ASN A 71 15.76 4.82 -9.79
C ASN A 71 16.51 3.86 -8.85
N TYR A 72 17.17 2.85 -9.41
CA TYR A 72 17.93 1.86 -8.62
C TYR A 72 18.86 2.52 -7.59
N ASP A 73 19.53 3.60 -7.99
CA ASP A 73 20.41 4.36 -7.11
C ASP A 73 19.68 5.01 -5.93
N GLN A 74 18.47 5.55 -6.16
CA GLN A 74 17.65 6.11 -5.09
C GLN A 74 17.19 5.03 -4.10
N ILE A 75 16.91 3.82 -4.60
CA ILE A 75 16.58 2.67 -3.75
C ILE A 75 17.80 2.25 -2.91
N ARG A 76 18.98 2.19 -3.54
CA ARG A 76 20.24 1.83 -2.89
C ARG A 76 20.64 2.84 -1.81
N GLU A 77 20.56 4.14 -2.10
CA GLU A 77 20.82 5.20 -1.13
C GLU A 77 19.83 5.14 0.05
N ALA A 78 18.53 4.98 -0.21
CA ALA A 78 17.54 4.85 0.85
C ALA A 78 17.74 3.59 1.70
N ALA A 79 18.24 2.49 1.12
CA ALA A 79 18.62 1.30 1.88
C ALA A 79 19.88 1.56 2.73
N ARG A 80 20.88 2.27 2.18
CA ARG A 80 22.10 2.64 2.90
C ARG A 80 21.78 3.50 4.13
N LEU A 81 20.95 4.53 3.98
CA LEU A 81 20.53 5.41 5.08
C LEU A 81 19.84 4.63 6.19
N ARG A 82 18.85 3.79 5.85
CA ARG A 82 18.15 2.94 6.82
C ARG A 82 19.08 2.00 7.57
N ASN A 83 20.03 1.38 6.88
CA ASN A 83 21.00 0.49 7.52
C ASN A 83 21.96 1.25 8.44
N ALA A 84 22.37 2.46 8.04
CA ALA A 84 23.20 3.32 8.89
C ALA A 84 22.45 3.74 10.16
N GLU A 85 21.17 4.08 10.07
CA GLU A 85 20.31 4.38 11.22
C GLU A 85 20.17 3.18 12.16
N LEU A 86 19.89 1.99 11.61
CA LEU A 86 19.82 0.75 12.38
C LEU A 86 21.13 0.42 13.09
N ALA A 87 22.27 0.61 12.42
CA ALA A 87 23.58 0.38 13.00
C ALA A 87 23.87 1.36 14.15
N ARG A 88 23.55 2.65 13.99
CA ARG A 88 23.69 3.64 15.07
C ARG A 88 22.79 3.29 16.26
N ALA A 89 21.55 2.90 16.01
CA ALA A 89 20.62 2.49 17.06
C ALA A 89 21.12 1.24 17.81
N GLY A 90 21.77 0.30 17.13
CA GLY A 90 22.37 -0.89 17.75
C GLY A 90 23.70 -0.63 18.48
N GLN A 91 24.39 0.47 18.18
CA GLN A 91 25.62 0.88 18.87
C GLN A 91 25.33 1.62 20.19
N ASP A 92 24.12 2.13 20.36
CA ASP A 92 23.64 2.74 21.61
C ASP A 92 23.22 1.68 22.64
N ILE A 93 24.07 0.68 22.83
CA ILE A 93 23.98 -0.29 23.92
C ILE A 93 24.86 0.26 25.04
N GLY A 94 24.27 0.45 26.23
CA GLY A 94 24.94 1.08 27.37
C GLY A 94 26.27 0.42 27.77
N GLN A 95 26.96 1.01 28.75
CA GLN A 95 28.28 0.53 29.17
C GLN A 95 28.28 -0.97 29.51
N ILE A 96 29.28 -1.68 28.99
CA ILE A 96 29.49 -3.10 29.31
C ILE A 96 29.66 -3.22 30.82
N PRO A 97 28.86 -4.07 31.51
CA PRO A 97 28.95 -4.20 32.95
C PRO A 97 30.33 -4.72 33.37
N ALA A 98 30.78 -4.28 34.55
CA ALA A 98 32.04 -4.77 35.12
C ALA A 98 31.99 -6.29 35.34
N VAL A 99 33.14 -6.94 35.22
CA VAL A 99 33.25 -8.39 35.46
C VAL A 99 33.00 -8.66 36.95
N VAL A 100 31.87 -9.29 37.25
CA VAL A 100 31.45 -9.59 38.64
C VAL A 100 32.38 -10.58 39.33
N ASN A 101 32.97 -11.54 38.58
CA ASN A 101 33.87 -12.55 39.15
C ASN A 101 35.13 -12.70 38.28
N PRO A 102 36.25 -12.05 38.67
CA PRO A 102 37.52 -12.13 37.94
C PRO A 102 38.10 -13.55 37.85
N ASP A 103 37.97 -14.35 38.90
CA ASP A 103 38.54 -15.71 38.95
C ASP A 103 37.85 -16.66 37.96
N ARG A 104 36.51 -16.54 37.84
CA ARG A 104 35.74 -17.31 36.84
C ARG A 104 36.15 -16.92 35.43
N LYS A 105 36.39 -15.63 35.16
CA LYS A 105 36.86 -15.15 33.85
C LYS A 105 38.24 -15.72 33.52
N ALA A 106 39.17 -15.70 34.47
CA ALA A 106 40.53 -16.23 34.28
C ALA A 106 40.51 -17.75 34.01
N LYS A 107 39.70 -18.52 34.75
CA LYS A 107 39.52 -19.96 34.52
C LYS A 107 38.92 -20.24 33.14
N ALA A 108 37.89 -19.49 32.72
CA ALA A 108 37.28 -19.66 31.40
C ALA A 108 38.27 -19.36 30.26
N MET A 109 39.13 -18.35 30.40
CA MET A 109 40.19 -18.05 29.44
C MET A 109 41.23 -19.18 29.31
N ALA A 110 41.54 -19.88 30.42
CA ALA A 110 42.53 -20.96 30.46
C ALA A 110 41.94 -22.36 30.19
N SER A 111 40.60 -22.49 30.15
CA SER A 111 39.91 -23.79 30.09
C SER A 111 39.75 -24.34 28.67
N PHE A 112 39.95 -23.53 27.62
CA PHE A 112 40.00 -24.05 26.25
C PHE A 112 41.36 -24.71 26.02
N LYS A 113 41.43 -26.00 26.32
CA LYS A 113 42.49 -26.92 25.91
C LYS A 113 41.84 -28.10 25.18
#